data_AF-A0A512MBD0-F1
#
_entry.id   AF-A0A512MBD0-F1
#
_cell.length_a   1.000
_cell.length_b   1.000
_cell.length_c   1.000
_cell.angle_alpha   90.00
_cell.angle_beta   90.00
_cell.angle_gamma   90.00
#
_symmetry.space_group_name_H-M   'P 1'
#
loop_
_entity.id
_entity.type
_entity.pdbx_description
1 polymer ?
#
loop_
_entity_poly.entity_id
_entity_poly.type
_entity_poly.pdbx_seq_one_letter_code
_entity_poly.pdbx_strand_id
1 'polypeptide(L)' 'MYGGKNYEALIRGDWKLMQNDPYSPLELYNLKNDPQEKTNLATKAPKVFNELSESLRQHIQRGGRTPWQKP' A
#
# COMPACT_ATOMS: atom_id res chain seq x y z
N MET A 1 11.34 -21.53 -2.96
CA MET A 1 11.73 -20.69 -1.81
C MET A 1 10.89 -19.42 -1.85
N TYR A 2 9.89 -19.31 -0.98
CA TYR A 2 9.08 -18.10 -0.85
C TYR A 2 9.87 -17.09 0.00
N GLY A 3 10.80 -16.39 -0.63
CA GLY A 3 11.60 -15.36 0.02
C GLY A 3 10.75 -14.13 0.32
N GLY A 4 10.14 -14.10 1.51
CA GLY A 4 9.61 -12.90 2.17
C GLY A 4 9.03 -11.82 1.26
N LYS A 5 8.08 -12.17 0.38
CA LYS A 5 7.35 -11.17 -0.42
C LYS A 5 6.40 -10.45 0.54
N ASN A 6 6.86 -9.34 1.09
CA ASN A 6 6.02 -8.50 1.93
C ASN A 6 4.94 -7.88 1.03
N TYR A 7 3.72 -8.37 1.18
CA TYR A 7 2.55 -7.68 0.67
C TYR A 7 2.28 -6.51 1.61
N GLU A 8 2.15 -5.31 1.05
CA GLU A 8 1.84 -4.12 1.84
C GLU A 8 0.58 -3.47 1.31
N ALA A 9 -0.35 -3.17 2.21
CA ALA A 9 -1.58 -2.48 1.87
C ALA A 9 -1.93 -1.44 2.93
N LEU A 10 -2.41 -0.30 2.47
CA LEU A 10 -2.91 0.79 3.29
C LEU A 10 -4.35 1.11 2.86
N ILE A 11 -5.28 1.04 3.81
CA ILE A 11 -6.67 1.46 3.60
C ILE A 11 -6.89 2.75 4.38
N ARG A 12 -7.43 3.77 3.71
CA ARG A 12 -7.77 5.06 4.31
C ARG A 12 -9.11 5.54 3.79
N GLY A 13 -10.13 5.44 4.63
CA GLY A 13 -11.51 5.70 4.22
C GLY A 13 -11.93 4.75 3.09
N ASP A 14 -12.37 5.32 1.97
CA ASP A 14 -12.81 4.57 0.79
C ASP A 14 -11.67 4.16 -0.16
N TRP A 15 -10.42 4.54 0.13
CA TRP A 15 -9.28 4.28 -0.76
C TRP A 15 -8.36 3.20 -0.21
N LYS A 16 -7.91 2.32 -1.09
CA LYS A 16 -6.94 1.26 -0.80
C LYS A 16 -5.73 1.41 -1.70
N LEU A 17 -4.56 1.55 -1.11
CA LEU A 17 -3.27 1.48 -1.79
C LEU A 17 -2.64 0.12 -1.48
N MET A 18 -2.17 -0.60 -2.49
CA MET A 18 -1.65 -1.95 -2.32
C MET A 18 -0.40 -2.18 -3.18
N GLN A 19 0.53 -2.96 -2.65
CA GLN A 19 1.71 -3.46 -3.34
C GLN A 19 1.74 -4.98 -3.26
N ASN A 20 1.53 -5.62 -4.41
CA ASN A 20 1.50 -7.09 -4.53
C ASN A 20 2.88 -7.73 -4.41
N ASP A 21 3.93 -7.03 -4.84
CA ASP A 21 5.30 -7.51 -4.84
C ASP A 21 6.24 -6.31 -4.58
N PRO A 22 7.34 -6.49 -3.83
CA PRO A 22 8.29 -5.41 -3.55
C PRO A 22 8.86 -4.74 -4.81
N TYR A 23 8.85 -5.43 -5.96
CA TYR A 23 9.29 -4.89 -7.24
C TYR A 23 8.14 -4.39 -8.13
N SER A 24 6.89 -4.66 -7.76
CA SER A 24 5.72 -4.18 -8.49
C SER A 24 5.36 -2.75 -8.09
N PRO A 25 4.81 -1.96 -9.02
CA PRO A 25 4.30 -0.63 -8.71
C PRO A 25 3.11 -0.71 -7.74
N LEU A 26 2.92 0.36 -6.98
CA LEU A 26 1.76 0.53 -6.11
C LEU A 26 0.49 0.68 -6.96
N GLU A 27 -0.58 0.03 -6.52
CA GLU A 27 -1.89 0.06 -7.14
C GLU A 27 -2.88 0.78 -6.22
N LEU A 28 -3.72 1.64 -6.79
CA LEU A 28 -4.72 2.40 -6.05
C LEU A 28 -6.13 1.98 -6.46
N TYR A 29 -6.95 1.63 -5.49
CA TYR A 29 -8.34 1.24 -5.70
C TYR A 29 -9.27 2.09 -4.83
N ASN A 30 -10.48 2.30 -5.33
CA ASN A 30 -11.55 2.96 -4.58
C ASN A 30 -12.59 1.91 -4.20
N LEU A 31 -12.64 1.51 -2.93
CA LEU A 31 -13.51 0.45 -2.43
C LEU A 31 -15.00 0.82 -2.49
N LYS A 32 -15.32 2.12 -2.48
CA LYS A 32 -16.71 2.60 -2.56
C LYS A 32 -17.27 2.46 -3.98
N ASN A 33 -16.47 2.78 -4.99
CA ASN A 33 -16.88 2.71 -6.39
C ASN A 33 -16.55 1.34 -7.03
N ASP A 34 -15.52 0.67 -6.54
CA ASP A 34 -14.99 -0.58 -7.07
C ASP A 34 -14.61 -1.53 -5.91
N PRO A 35 -15.61 -2.11 -5.22
CA PRO A 35 -15.38 -3.08 -4.16
C PRO A 35 -14.73 -4.38 -4.67
N GLN A 36 -14.67 -4.60 -5.98
CA GLN A 36 -14.01 -5.75 -6.60
C GLN A 36 -12.55 -5.46 -7.01
N GLU A 37 -12.04 -4.25 -6.74
CA GLU A 37 -10.64 -3.86 -6.98
C GLU A 37 -10.19 -4.11 -8.44
N LYS A 38 -11.09 -3.90 -9.41
CA LYS A 38 -10.84 -4.17 -10.84
C LYS A 38 -10.10 -3.02 -11.54
N THR A 39 -10.23 -1.81 -11.04
CA THR A 39 -9.80 -0.59 -11.71
C THR A 39 -8.68 0.06 -10.93
N ASN A 40 -7.45 -0.07 -11.43
CA ASN A 40 -6.32 0.68 -10.89
C ASN A 40 -6.46 2.17 -11.25
N LEU A 41 -6.58 3.00 -10.22
CA LEU A 41 -6.73 4.45 -10.28
C LEU A 41 -5.41 5.19 -10.00
N ALA A 42 -4.28 4.49 -9.88
CA ALA A 42 -2.99 5.11 -9.56
C ALA A 42 -2.61 6.21 -10.56
N THR A 43 -2.88 6.01 -11.85
CA THR A 43 -2.63 7.01 -12.90
C THR A 43 -3.76 8.04 -13.04
N LYS A 44 -4.99 7.70 -12.60
CA LYS A 44 -6.17 8.57 -12.73
C LYS A 44 -6.34 9.52 -11.54
N ALA A 45 -5.81 9.17 -10.37
CA ALA A 45 -5.89 9.95 -9.15
C ALA A 45 -4.51 10.15 -8.50
N PRO A 46 -3.56 10.82 -9.18
CA PRO A 46 -2.18 10.95 -8.71
C PRO A 46 -2.06 11.69 -7.36
N LYS A 47 -3.00 12.60 -7.07
CA LYS A 47 -3.05 13.30 -5.77
C LYS A 47 -3.30 12.33 -4.61
N VAL A 48 -4.33 11.49 -4.73
CA VAL A 48 -4.69 10.49 -3.71
C VAL A 48 -3.60 9.42 -3.60
N PHE A 49 -3.05 9.00 -4.73
CA PHE A 49 -1.92 8.07 -4.78
C PHE A 49 -0.73 8.59 -3.98
N ASN A 50 -0.31 9.84 -4.21
CA ASN A 50 0.80 10.44 -3.49
C ASN A 50 0.54 10.51 -1.97
N GLU A 51 -0.62 11.01 -1.54
CA GLU A 51 -0.99 11.10 -0.12
C GLU A 51 -0.95 9.74 0.60
N LEU A 52 -1.45 8.68 -0.06
CA LEU A 52 -1.45 7.33 0.51
C LEU A 52 -0.07 6.70 0.47
N SER A 53 0.71 6.91 -0.59
CA SER A 53 2.06 6.37 -0.71
C SER A 53 3.00 6.95 0.34
N GLU A 54 2.88 8.25 0.64
CA GLU A 54 3.59 8.90 1.73
C GLU A 54 3.17 8.32 3.08
N SER A 55 1.86 8.14 3.29
CA SER A 55 1.33 7.55 4.52
C SER A 55 1.83 6.12 4.72
N LEU A 56 1.90 5.32 3.64
CA LEU A 56 2.41 3.95 3.67
C LEU A 56 3.90 3.93 4.03
N ARG A 57 4.72 4.77 3.39
CA ARG A 57 6.16 4.90 3.72
C ARG A 57 6.37 5.27 5.18
N GLN A 58 5.58 6.22 5.70
CA GLN A 58 5.64 6.58 7.12
C GLN A 58 5.22 5.43 8.04
N HIS A 59 4.25 4.62 7.63
CA HIS A 59 3.82 3.44 8.39
C HIS A 59 4.93 2.39 8.44
N ILE A 60 5.54 2.06 7.30
CA ILE A 60 6.66 1.11 7.19
C ILE A 60 7.84 1.60 8.03
N GLN A 61 8.19 2.90 7.96
CA GLN A 61 9.30 3.45 8.73
C GLN A 61 9.04 3.42 10.24
N ARG A 62 7.77 3.60 10.67
CA ARG A 62 7.37 3.43 12.07
C ARG A 62 7.40 1.96 12.50
N GLY A 63 6.93 1.04 11.66
CA GLY A 63 6.98 -0.40 11.92
C GLY A 63 8.42 -0.92 11.98
N GLY A 64 9.30 -0.50 11.07
CA GLY A 64 10.72 -0.88 11.09
C GLY A 64 11.49 -0.36 12.31
N ARG A 65 10.93 0.60 13.07
CA ARG A 65 11.48 1.08 14.34
C ARG A 65 11.09 0.23 15.54
N THR A 66 10.13 -0.69 15.42
CA THR A 66 9.89 -1.70 16.45
C THR A 66 10.87 -2.86 16.23
N PRO A 67 11.90 -3.03 17.07
CA PRO A 67 12.82 -4.13 16.92
C PRO A 67 12.14 -5.38 17.49
N TRP A 68 11.55 -6.19 16.63
CA TRP A 68 11.08 -7.54 17.00
C TRP A 68 12.24 -8.52 17.22
N GLN A 69 13.46 -8.08 16.98
CA GLN A 69 14.66 -8.78 17.43
C GLN A 69 14.99 -8.30 18.85
N LYS A 70 14.61 -9.10 19.85
CA LYS A 70 15.20 -8.98 21.20
C LYS A 70 16.68 -9.43 21.09
N PRO A 71 17.62 -8.77 21.80
CA PRO A 71 19.01 -9.21 21.85
C PRO A 71 19.14 -10.64 22.39
#